data_AF-A0AAU4C769-F1
#
_entry.id   AF-A0AAU4C769-F1
#
_cell.length_a   1.000
_cell.length_b   1.000
_cell.length_c   1.000
_cell.angle_alpha   90.00
_cell.angle_beta   90.00
_cell.angle_gamma   90.00
#
_symmetry.space_group_name_H-M   'P 1'
#
loop_
_entity.id
_entity.type
_entity.pdbx_description
1 polymer ?
#
loop_
_entity_poly.entity_id
_entity_poly.type
_entity_poly.pdbx_seq_one_letter_code
_entity_poly.pdbx_strand_id
1 'polypeptide(L)'
;MTILAAPQLAGTGTLLRFALRRDRLLIPVWVAVTALMVLSMPTSLEGLYDTPAARADLLRQMDANSSLRALIGPVFDDSIGALTAWRVGVYAAALAAVTSLLVVVRHTRDEEESGRQELIASGMVGRRASLTAALLAAAVANAALGLLVTAGLAGRGAAGAVAFGLGLAGAGMLFATTAAIVAQLTQSARLARGLTAAALGAAFVLRAAGDSATDDGSSPLTWLSPLGWLENLRAFADERWWVLGLFAAAILAQGALAYGLAGRRDVGMSFLPTLPGPPTGRLGSAFSLAWRLQRGGVLGWSVGFLLAGVVYGGLTEGAADLVGDNDRAREIIERMGGQSGLTNAFLASMIGMLGLIASLFVVASVLRLHGEETSGRAEPVLANAVGRLRWAAGHLAIAFGGAALIMLLAGLGFAAGYGRQTLPVLGACLVQLPAVWTVGALTVVLYGWAPRLAPAGWGVAAAILLLGWIGPALNAPSAILDLSPFAHLPKLPGGEMEWGPVLVLLLSALALTAAGLTGLRRRDLTT
;
A
#
# COMPACT_ATOMS: atom_id res chain seq x y z
N MET A 1 7.91 -51.73 15.03
CA MET A 1 6.72 -50.92 14.73
C MET A 1 7.18 -49.57 14.21
N THR A 2 7.54 -49.52 12.94
CA THR A 2 8.06 -48.32 12.28
C THR A 2 6.86 -47.48 11.89
N ILE A 3 6.54 -46.45 12.68
CA ILE A 3 5.54 -45.45 12.31
C ILE A 3 6.07 -44.80 11.03
N LEU A 4 5.55 -45.21 9.87
CA LEU A 4 5.79 -44.54 8.60
C LEU A 4 5.40 -43.09 8.82
N ALA A 5 6.40 -42.19 8.88
CA ALA A 5 6.18 -40.77 9.01
C ALA A 5 5.18 -40.36 7.93
N ALA A 6 3.96 -39.98 8.34
CA ALA A 6 2.97 -39.45 7.41
C ALA A 6 3.66 -38.37 6.57
N PRO A 7 3.55 -38.39 5.23
CA PRO A 7 4.31 -37.48 4.39
C PRO A 7 3.99 -36.04 4.81
N GLN A 8 4.98 -35.31 5.35
CA GLN A 8 4.76 -33.97 5.92
C GLN A 8 4.23 -32.96 4.88
N LEU A 9 4.36 -33.29 3.60
CA LEU A 9 3.96 -32.53 2.42
C LEU A 9 2.81 -33.18 1.64
N ALA A 10 2.15 -34.21 2.21
CA ALA A 10 0.96 -34.80 1.59
C ALA A 10 -0.09 -33.72 1.33
N GLY A 11 -0.67 -33.70 0.13
CA GLY A 11 -1.72 -32.74 -0.25
C GLY A 11 -1.23 -31.36 -0.73
N THR A 12 0.08 -31.05 -0.70
CA THR A 12 0.61 -29.75 -1.16
C THR A 12 0.19 -29.40 -2.59
N GLY A 13 0.25 -30.34 -3.53
CA GLY A 13 -0.12 -30.08 -4.93
C GLY A 13 -1.60 -29.73 -5.10
N THR A 14 -2.48 -30.38 -4.33
CA THR A 14 -3.92 -30.10 -4.33
C THR A 14 -4.19 -28.72 -3.73
N LEU A 15 -3.55 -28.39 -2.60
CA LEU A 15 -3.67 -27.08 -1.97
C LEU A 15 -3.10 -25.95 -2.84
N LEU A 16 -1.99 -26.17 -3.53
CA LEU A 16 -1.43 -25.20 -4.47
C LEU A 16 -2.40 -24.94 -5.62
N ARG A 17 -2.95 -26.01 -6.24
CA ARG A 17 -3.94 -25.87 -7.31
C ARG A 17 -5.18 -25.13 -6.82
N PHE A 18 -5.63 -25.42 -5.60
CA PHE A 18 -6.73 -24.69 -4.98
C PHE A 18 -6.40 -23.22 -4.75
N ALA A 19 -5.23 -22.90 -4.20
CA ALA A 19 -4.78 -21.53 -3.97
C ALA A 19 -4.73 -20.72 -5.27
N LEU A 20 -4.13 -21.28 -6.33
CA LEU A 20 -4.06 -20.63 -7.66
C LEU A 20 -5.45 -20.45 -8.30
N ARG A 21 -6.38 -21.40 -8.11
CA ARG A 21 -7.76 -21.26 -8.58
C ARG A 21 -8.53 -20.18 -7.81
N ARG A 22 -8.35 -20.13 -6.49
CA ARG A 22 -8.99 -19.16 -5.61
C ARG A 22 -8.49 -17.73 -5.89
N ASP A 23 -7.21 -17.60 -6.24
CA ASP A 23 -6.57 -16.32 -6.52
C ASP A 23 -6.35 -16.06 -8.01
N ARG A 24 -7.15 -16.70 -8.87
CA ARG A 24 -7.10 -16.57 -10.34
C ARG A 24 -7.31 -15.15 -10.88
N LEU A 25 -7.84 -14.24 -10.06
CA LEU A 25 -7.93 -12.81 -10.37
C LEU A 25 -6.87 -12.03 -9.62
N LEU A 26 -6.72 -12.29 -8.31
CA LEU A 26 -5.82 -11.53 -7.45
C LEU A 26 -4.36 -11.62 -7.93
N ILE A 27 -3.82 -12.83 -8.14
CA ILE A 27 -2.41 -13.00 -8.54
C ILE A 27 -2.16 -12.37 -9.92
N PRO A 28 -2.94 -12.68 -10.98
CA PRO A 28 -2.69 -12.10 -12.30
C PRO A 28 -2.85 -10.59 -12.34
N VAL A 29 -3.82 -10.00 -11.61
CA VAL A 29 -4.00 -8.54 -11.56
C VAL A 29 -2.81 -7.87 -10.90
N TRP A 30 -2.34 -8.37 -9.76
CA TRP A 30 -1.15 -7.80 -9.11
C TRP A 30 0.09 -7.93 -9.97
N VAL A 31 0.33 -9.10 -10.56
CA VAL A 31 1.44 -9.34 -11.48
C VAL A 31 1.35 -8.41 -12.70
N ALA A 32 0.16 -8.26 -13.29
CA ALA A 32 -0.05 -7.40 -14.45
C ALA A 32 0.15 -5.93 -14.11
N VAL A 33 -0.35 -5.45 -12.97
CA VAL A 33 -0.17 -4.05 -12.52
C VAL A 33 1.32 -3.76 -12.30
N THR A 34 2.04 -4.65 -11.60
CA THR A 34 3.48 -4.46 -11.35
C THR A 34 4.29 -4.58 -12.64
N ALA A 35 3.99 -5.55 -13.50
CA ALA A 35 4.65 -5.70 -14.79
C ALA A 35 4.38 -4.50 -15.71
N LEU A 36 3.13 -4.03 -15.80
CA LEU A 36 2.77 -2.86 -16.62
C LEU A 36 3.47 -1.59 -16.13
N MET A 37 3.55 -1.40 -14.81
CA MET A 37 4.29 -0.28 -14.21
C MET A 37 5.77 -0.29 -14.64
N VAL A 38 6.39 -1.48 -14.71
CA VAL A 38 7.78 -1.62 -15.18
C VAL A 38 7.91 -1.45 -16.68
N LEU A 39 7.08 -2.15 -17.46
CA LEU A 39 7.20 -2.24 -18.91
C LEU A 39 6.72 -0.99 -19.66
N SER A 40 5.93 -0.12 -19.01
CA SER A 40 5.54 1.18 -19.57
C SER A 40 6.60 2.28 -19.37
N MET A 41 7.57 2.05 -18.47
CA MET A 41 8.55 3.06 -18.10
C MET A 41 9.57 3.38 -19.21
N PRO A 42 10.10 2.40 -19.98
CA PRO A 42 11.01 2.69 -21.09
C PRO A 42 10.46 3.71 -22.09
N THR A 43 9.20 3.55 -22.50
CA THR A 43 8.54 4.47 -23.46
C THR A 43 8.40 5.88 -22.88
N SER A 44 8.07 5.99 -21.60
CA SER A 44 7.98 7.28 -20.91
C SER A 44 9.35 7.96 -20.82
N LEU A 45 10.40 7.19 -20.51
CA LEU A 45 11.77 7.70 -20.41
C LEU A 45 12.33 8.12 -21.77
N GLU A 46 12.04 7.38 -22.84
CA GLU A 46 12.41 7.77 -24.21
C GLU A 46 11.72 9.06 -24.66
N GLY A 47 10.46 9.27 -24.26
CA GLY A 47 9.74 10.50 -24.59
C GLY A 47 10.21 11.73 -23.81
N LEU A 48 10.79 11.55 -22.62
CA LEU A 48 11.25 12.63 -21.73
C LEU A 48 12.75 12.89 -21.81
N TYR A 49 13.57 11.86 -22.06
CA TYR A 49 15.03 11.89 -22.04
C TYR A 49 15.61 11.16 -23.27
N ASP A 50 15.25 11.64 -24.46
CA ASP A 50 15.61 11.06 -25.75
C ASP A 50 17.11 11.15 -26.08
N THR A 51 17.77 12.23 -25.67
CA THR A 51 19.19 12.46 -25.95
C THR A 51 20.12 11.95 -24.83
N PRO A 52 21.34 11.49 -25.17
CA PRO A 52 22.36 11.18 -24.16
C PRO A 52 22.69 12.37 -23.24
N ALA A 53 22.67 13.60 -23.79
CA ALA A 53 22.89 14.81 -23.02
C ALA A 53 21.81 15.04 -21.96
N ALA A 54 20.54 14.83 -22.29
CA ALA A 54 19.43 14.94 -21.32
C ALA A 54 19.53 13.88 -20.21
N ARG A 55 19.95 12.65 -20.55
CA ARG A 55 20.16 11.59 -19.56
C ARG A 55 21.36 11.88 -18.65
N ALA A 56 22.47 12.37 -19.20
CA ALA A 56 23.62 12.80 -18.41
C ALA A 56 23.30 14.00 -17.49
N ASP A 57 22.43 14.91 -17.92
CA ASP A 57 21.94 16.01 -17.08
C ASP A 57 21.07 15.51 -15.92
N LEU A 58 20.18 14.55 -16.18
CA LEU A 58 19.40 13.87 -15.13
C LEU A 58 20.32 13.26 -14.06
N LEU A 59 21.39 12.55 -14.47
CA LEU A 59 22.35 11.97 -13.52
C LEU A 59 22.99 13.06 -12.65
N ARG A 60 23.47 14.16 -13.25
CA ARG A 60 24.04 15.30 -12.51
C ARG A 60 23.04 15.92 -11.52
N GLN A 61 21.78 16.05 -11.91
CA GLN A 61 20.72 16.56 -11.03
C GLN A 61 20.46 15.62 -9.85
N MET A 62 20.51 14.30 -10.06
CA MET A 62 20.33 13.31 -8.99
C MET A 62 21.52 13.33 -8.01
N ASP A 63 22.75 13.43 -8.50
CA ASP A 63 23.93 13.52 -7.63
C ASP A 63 23.88 14.75 -6.74
N ALA A 64 23.43 15.88 -7.29
CA ALA A 64 23.30 17.13 -6.54
C ALA A 64 22.16 17.12 -5.50
N ASN A 65 21.14 16.26 -5.63
CA ASN A 65 19.93 16.30 -4.81
C ASN A 65 19.78 15.06 -3.91
N SER A 66 20.25 15.18 -2.66
CA SER A 66 20.19 14.10 -1.65
C SER A 66 18.77 13.67 -1.31
N SER A 67 17.78 14.58 -1.39
CA SER A 67 16.37 14.26 -1.11
C SER A 67 15.76 13.38 -2.21
N LEU A 68 16.09 13.63 -3.48
CA LEU A 68 15.66 12.77 -4.59
C LEU A 68 16.37 11.42 -4.58
N ARG A 69 17.66 11.39 -4.22
CA ARG A 69 18.38 10.12 -3.97
C ARG A 69 17.76 9.32 -2.83
N ALA A 70 17.35 9.96 -1.74
CA ALA A 70 16.65 9.27 -0.65
C ALA A 70 15.33 8.63 -1.13
N LEU A 71 14.63 9.26 -2.08
CA LEU A 71 13.33 8.79 -2.56
C LEU A 71 13.44 7.63 -3.55
N ILE A 72 14.35 7.73 -4.53
CA ILE A 72 14.40 6.82 -5.68
C ILE A 72 15.63 5.90 -5.64
N GLY A 73 16.72 6.35 -5.00
CA GLY A 73 18.00 5.65 -4.95
C GLY A 73 19.05 6.22 -5.90
N PRO A 74 20.27 5.68 -5.89
CA PRO A 74 21.36 6.08 -6.77
C PRO A 74 21.16 5.59 -8.21
N VAL A 75 21.59 6.39 -9.19
CA VAL A 75 21.59 6.02 -10.61
C VAL A 75 22.96 5.47 -10.97
N PHE A 76 23.02 4.25 -11.53
CA PHE A 76 24.29 3.58 -11.81
C PHE A 76 24.74 3.68 -13.27
N ASP A 77 23.83 3.94 -14.21
CA ASP A 77 24.10 4.03 -15.65
C ASP A 77 23.00 4.86 -16.33
N ASP A 78 23.31 5.43 -17.51
CA ASP A 78 22.39 6.32 -18.24
C ASP A 78 21.50 5.58 -19.25
N SER A 79 21.68 4.27 -19.43
CA SER A 79 20.86 3.47 -20.35
C SER A 79 19.38 3.48 -19.94
N ILE A 80 18.48 3.38 -20.92
CA ILE A 80 17.03 3.33 -20.65
C ILE A 80 16.67 2.15 -19.73
N GLY A 81 17.41 1.03 -19.84
CA GLY A 81 17.26 -0.11 -18.94
C GLY A 81 17.62 0.22 -17.50
N ALA A 82 18.76 0.87 -17.28
CA ALA A 82 19.22 1.27 -15.95
C ALA A 82 18.31 2.34 -15.33
N LEU A 83 17.91 3.34 -16.11
CA LEU A 83 16.95 4.37 -15.67
C LEU A 83 15.58 3.77 -15.36
N THR A 84 15.16 2.72 -16.06
CA THR A 84 13.94 1.98 -15.72
C THR A 84 14.10 1.26 -14.38
N ALA A 85 15.18 0.50 -14.19
CA ALA A 85 15.44 -0.21 -12.94
C ALA A 85 15.53 0.75 -11.74
N TRP A 86 16.21 1.89 -11.91
CA TRP A 86 16.29 2.97 -10.93
C TRP A 86 14.91 3.55 -10.60
N ARG A 87 14.17 4.00 -11.61
CA ARG A 87 12.95 4.79 -11.39
C ARG A 87 11.82 4.00 -10.74
N VAL A 88 11.68 2.71 -11.10
CA VAL A 88 10.54 1.88 -10.66
C VAL A 88 10.91 0.64 -9.87
N GLY A 89 12.18 0.27 -9.79
CA GLY A 89 12.61 -1.02 -9.21
C GLY A 89 12.16 -1.21 -7.77
N VAL A 90 12.44 -0.25 -6.90
CA VAL A 90 12.06 -0.33 -5.47
C VAL A 90 10.54 -0.39 -5.31
N TYR A 91 9.79 0.41 -6.07
CA TYR A 91 8.32 0.39 -6.03
C TYR A 91 7.77 -0.95 -6.55
N ALA A 92 8.34 -1.49 -7.62
CA ALA A 92 7.96 -2.80 -8.15
C ALA A 92 8.26 -3.93 -7.16
N ALA A 93 9.40 -3.89 -6.48
CA ALA A 93 9.72 -4.83 -5.40
C ALA A 93 8.80 -4.70 -4.20
N ALA A 94 8.43 -3.47 -3.81
CA ALA A 94 7.46 -3.24 -2.75
C ALA A 94 6.09 -3.82 -3.12
N LEU A 95 5.63 -3.66 -4.37
CA LEU A 95 4.38 -4.28 -4.84
C LEU A 95 4.47 -5.81 -4.90
N ALA A 96 5.60 -6.36 -5.34
CA ALA A 96 5.85 -7.81 -5.32
C ALA A 96 5.85 -8.37 -3.89
N ALA A 97 6.44 -7.63 -2.94
CA ALA A 97 6.45 -7.96 -1.52
C ALA A 97 5.04 -7.91 -0.90
N VAL A 98 4.25 -6.88 -1.21
CA VAL A 98 2.84 -6.77 -0.79
C VAL A 98 2.00 -7.91 -1.38
N THR A 99 2.19 -8.25 -2.65
CA THR A 99 1.50 -9.38 -3.27
C THR A 99 1.84 -10.68 -2.56
N SER A 100 3.13 -10.91 -2.30
CA SER A 100 3.64 -12.11 -1.64
C SER A 100 3.15 -12.25 -0.21
N LEU A 101 3.18 -11.18 0.59
CA LEU A 101 2.67 -11.23 1.97
C LEU A 101 1.15 -11.46 2.00
N LEU A 102 0.39 -10.87 1.06
CA LEU A 102 -1.05 -11.07 0.99
C LEU A 102 -1.40 -12.51 0.64
N VAL A 103 -0.73 -13.10 -0.35
CA VAL A 103 -0.91 -14.50 -0.75
C VAL A 103 -0.54 -15.44 0.41
N VAL A 104 0.62 -15.25 1.04
CA VAL A 104 1.07 -16.13 2.11
C VAL A 104 0.14 -16.06 3.32
N VAL A 105 -0.22 -14.88 3.79
CA VAL A 105 -1.11 -14.75 4.96
C VAL A 105 -2.53 -15.27 4.66
N ARG A 106 -3.03 -15.06 3.43
CA ARG A 106 -4.35 -15.53 2.98
C ARG A 106 -4.48 -17.04 2.96
N HIS A 107 -3.42 -17.77 2.61
CA HIS A 107 -3.42 -19.24 2.57
C HIS A 107 -2.80 -19.90 3.81
N THR A 108 -2.50 -19.11 4.84
CA THR A 108 -2.02 -19.61 6.13
C THR A 108 -2.92 -19.09 7.26
N ARG A 109 -2.61 -17.91 7.81
CA ARG A 109 -3.24 -17.41 9.02
C ARG A 109 -4.72 -17.05 8.85
N ASP A 110 -5.13 -16.61 7.67
CA ASP A 110 -6.57 -16.41 7.38
C ASP A 110 -7.35 -17.74 7.41
N GLU A 111 -6.78 -18.82 6.88
CA GLU A 111 -7.43 -20.13 6.86
C GLU A 111 -7.46 -20.76 8.26
N GLU A 112 -6.43 -20.51 9.09
CA GLU A 112 -6.44 -20.88 10.51
C GLU A 112 -7.45 -20.05 11.32
N GLU A 113 -7.47 -18.73 11.16
CA GLU A 113 -8.38 -17.83 11.88
C GLU A 113 -9.85 -18.08 11.53
N SER A 114 -10.13 -18.55 10.31
CA SER A 114 -11.48 -18.91 9.87
C SER A 114 -11.89 -20.35 10.18
N GLY A 115 -11.03 -21.14 10.84
CA GLY A 115 -11.28 -22.55 11.18
C GLY A 115 -11.24 -23.54 10.01
N ARG A 116 -11.12 -23.05 8.76
CA ARG A 116 -11.07 -23.91 7.56
C ARG A 116 -9.85 -24.80 7.53
N GLN A 117 -8.72 -24.30 8.07
CA GLN A 117 -7.49 -25.07 8.13
C GLN A 117 -7.63 -26.31 9.03
N GLU A 118 -8.48 -26.30 10.06
CA GLU A 118 -8.74 -27.48 10.90
C GLU A 118 -9.48 -28.57 10.11
N LEU A 119 -10.45 -28.18 9.29
CA LEU A 119 -11.16 -29.10 8.39
C LEU A 119 -10.24 -29.66 7.30
N ILE A 120 -9.29 -28.88 6.80
CA ILE A 120 -8.29 -29.34 5.83
C ILE A 120 -7.31 -30.31 6.52
N ALA A 121 -6.90 -30.00 7.75
CA ALA A 121 -5.96 -30.79 8.52
C ALA A 121 -6.54 -32.13 9.02
N SER A 122 -7.87 -32.27 9.08
CA SER A 122 -8.51 -33.57 9.38
C SER A 122 -8.49 -34.55 8.19
N GLY A 123 -8.18 -34.06 6.99
CA GLY A 123 -7.94 -34.89 5.80
C GLY A 123 -6.51 -35.45 5.71
N MET A 124 -6.18 -36.06 4.57
CA MET A 124 -4.83 -36.58 4.27
C MET A 124 -3.86 -35.45 3.87
N VAL A 125 -3.72 -34.43 4.71
CA VAL A 125 -2.88 -33.25 4.48
C VAL A 125 -1.76 -33.20 5.51
N GLY A 126 -0.51 -33.13 5.03
CA GLY A 126 0.66 -33.06 5.90
C GLY A 126 0.78 -31.71 6.62
N ARG A 127 1.37 -31.70 7.81
CA ARG A 127 1.53 -30.49 8.66
C ARG A 127 2.20 -29.30 7.95
N ARG A 128 3.11 -29.56 7.00
CA ARG A 128 3.82 -28.51 6.25
C ARG A 128 3.13 -28.12 4.94
N ALA A 129 2.10 -28.86 4.53
CA ALA A 129 1.54 -28.75 3.20
C ALA A 129 0.90 -27.39 2.90
N SER A 130 0.13 -26.81 3.83
CA SER A 130 -0.49 -25.49 3.64
C SER A 130 0.55 -24.37 3.55
N LEU A 131 1.58 -24.40 4.41
CA LEU A 131 2.68 -23.43 4.34
C LEU A 131 3.44 -23.54 3.03
N THR A 132 3.75 -24.77 2.59
CA THR A 132 4.43 -25.00 1.31
C THR A 132 3.57 -24.56 0.13
N ALA A 133 2.26 -24.85 0.14
CA ALA A 133 1.35 -24.42 -0.92
C ALA A 133 1.26 -22.88 -1.02
N ALA A 134 1.23 -22.19 0.12
CA ALA A 134 1.21 -20.74 0.18
C ALA A 134 2.52 -20.12 -0.37
N LEU A 135 3.68 -20.66 0.03
CA LEU A 135 4.99 -20.23 -0.47
C LEU A 135 5.16 -20.53 -1.96
N LEU A 136 4.68 -21.68 -2.44
CA LEU A 136 4.69 -22.01 -3.87
C LEU A 136 3.77 -21.10 -4.68
N ALA A 137 2.59 -20.73 -4.16
CA ALA A 137 1.71 -19.78 -4.83
C ALA A 137 2.37 -18.39 -4.95
N ALA A 138 3.05 -17.92 -3.90
CA ALA A 138 3.86 -16.71 -3.96
C ALA A 138 5.04 -16.85 -4.96
N ALA A 139 5.72 -18.00 -4.97
CA ALA A 139 6.79 -18.27 -5.92
C ALA A 139 6.30 -18.24 -7.38
N VAL A 140 5.11 -18.78 -7.67
CA VAL A 140 4.48 -18.69 -9.00
C VAL A 140 4.22 -17.24 -9.39
N ALA A 141 3.66 -16.42 -8.48
CA ALA A 141 3.40 -15.01 -8.75
C ALA A 141 4.70 -14.23 -9.05
N ASN A 142 5.73 -14.42 -8.22
CA ASN A 142 7.02 -13.76 -8.36
C ASN A 142 7.80 -14.24 -9.60
N ALA A 143 7.75 -15.54 -9.91
CA ALA A 143 8.34 -16.08 -11.13
C ALA A 143 7.65 -15.54 -12.38
N ALA A 144 6.31 -15.45 -12.39
CA ALA A 144 5.58 -14.85 -13.49
C ALA A 144 5.96 -13.37 -13.69
N LEU A 145 6.04 -12.59 -12.61
CA LEU A 145 6.50 -11.21 -12.66
C LEU A 145 7.93 -11.10 -13.20
N GLY A 146 8.87 -11.89 -12.66
CA GLY A 146 10.26 -11.91 -13.10
C GLY A 146 10.38 -12.25 -14.58
N LEU A 147 9.68 -13.28 -15.04
CA LEU A 147 9.67 -13.68 -16.46
C LEU A 147 9.10 -12.60 -17.37
N LEU A 148 7.98 -11.96 -16.99
CA LEU A 148 7.38 -10.88 -17.79
C LEU A 148 8.31 -9.67 -17.89
N VAL A 149 8.94 -9.27 -16.78
CA VAL A 149 9.90 -8.15 -16.77
C VAL A 149 11.15 -8.48 -17.58
N THR A 150 11.71 -9.68 -17.41
CA THR A 150 12.86 -10.13 -18.19
C THR A 150 12.53 -10.18 -19.68
N ALA A 151 11.41 -10.78 -20.07
CA ALA A 151 11.01 -10.86 -21.48
C ALA A 151 10.73 -9.48 -22.07
N GLY A 152 10.02 -8.61 -21.34
CA GLY A 152 9.63 -7.28 -21.82
C GLY A 152 10.80 -6.29 -21.91
N LEU A 153 11.86 -6.48 -21.12
CA LEU A 153 13.06 -5.62 -21.17
C LEU A 153 14.26 -6.27 -21.87
N ALA A 154 14.16 -7.50 -22.38
CA ALA A 154 15.29 -8.21 -23.01
C ALA A 154 15.93 -7.42 -24.16
N GLY A 155 15.12 -6.67 -24.93
CA GLY A 155 15.59 -5.81 -26.02
C GLY A 155 16.41 -4.58 -25.56
N ARG A 156 16.46 -4.29 -24.26
CA ARG A 156 17.26 -3.22 -23.66
C ARG A 156 18.59 -3.73 -23.08
N GLY A 157 18.82 -5.04 -23.10
CA GLY A 157 19.98 -5.70 -22.51
C GLY A 157 19.56 -6.98 -21.79
N ALA A 158 19.89 -8.14 -22.35
CA ALA A 158 19.42 -9.42 -21.83
C ALA A 158 19.92 -9.72 -20.41
N ALA A 159 21.20 -9.43 -20.11
CA ALA A 159 21.79 -9.64 -18.79
C ALA A 159 21.08 -8.80 -17.72
N GLY A 160 20.95 -7.49 -17.95
CA GLY A 160 20.22 -6.57 -17.07
C GLY A 160 18.75 -6.93 -16.89
N ALA A 161 18.07 -7.36 -17.95
CA ALA A 161 16.67 -7.78 -17.88
C ALA A 161 16.49 -9.04 -17.02
N VAL A 162 17.42 -10.01 -17.12
CA VAL A 162 17.43 -11.21 -16.27
C VAL A 162 17.75 -10.83 -14.83
N ALA A 163 18.77 -10.00 -14.60
CA ALA A 163 19.12 -9.56 -13.25
C ALA A 163 17.94 -8.84 -12.58
N PHE A 164 17.31 -7.89 -13.27
CA PHE A 164 16.18 -7.13 -12.72
C PHE A 164 14.97 -8.04 -12.42
N GLY A 165 14.61 -8.93 -13.35
CA GLY A 165 13.52 -9.88 -13.15
C GLY A 165 13.76 -10.83 -11.97
N LEU A 166 14.98 -11.36 -11.83
CA LEU A 166 15.37 -12.20 -10.70
C LEU A 166 15.41 -11.43 -9.38
N GLY A 167 15.88 -10.18 -9.41
CA GLY A 167 15.90 -9.31 -8.23
C GLY A 167 14.49 -9.01 -7.73
N LEU A 168 13.55 -8.67 -8.62
CA LEU A 168 12.14 -8.45 -8.27
C LEU A 168 11.49 -9.72 -7.70
N ALA A 169 11.73 -10.87 -8.34
CA ALA A 169 11.22 -12.15 -7.87
C ALA A 169 11.80 -12.54 -6.50
N GLY A 170 13.10 -12.29 -6.29
CA GLY A 170 13.81 -12.50 -5.03
C GLY A 170 13.28 -11.62 -3.90
N ALA A 171 13.08 -10.32 -4.17
CA ALA A 171 12.49 -9.39 -3.21
C ALA A 171 11.08 -9.83 -2.79
N GLY A 172 10.21 -10.18 -3.75
CA GLY A 172 8.88 -10.70 -3.45
C GLY A 172 8.93 -11.97 -2.61
N MET A 173 9.79 -12.93 -2.97
CA MET A 173 9.91 -14.19 -2.24
C MET A 173 10.47 -14.03 -0.82
N LEU A 174 11.39 -13.09 -0.61
CA LEU A 174 11.91 -12.76 0.72
C LEU A 174 10.80 -12.25 1.65
N PHE A 175 9.90 -11.41 1.15
CA PHE A 175 8.75 -10.98 1.94
C PHE A 175 7.67 -12.08 2.06
N ALA A 176 7.60 -13.03 1.14
CA ALA A 176 6.80 -14.25 1.29
C ALA A 176 7.29 -15.09 2.49
N THR A 177 8.60 -15.32 2.62
CA THR A 177 9.19 -16.07 3.74
C THR A 177 9.15 -15.27 5.05
N THR A 178 9.27 -13.95 4.99
CA THR A 178 9.03 -13.07 6.15
C THR A 178 7.59 -13.20 6.64
N ALA A 179 6.61 -13.12 5.75
CA ALA A 179 5.19 -13.33 6.08
C ALA A 179 4.93 -14.70 6.70
N ALA A 180 5.59 -15.74 6.17
CA ALA A 180 5.51 -17.11 6.70
C ALA A 180 6.01 -17.22 8.14
N ILE A 181 7.13 -16.56 8.49
CA ILE A 181 7.62 -16.50 9.88
C ILE A 181 6.58 -15.80 10.76
N VAL A 182 6.15 -14.61 10.37
CA VAL A 182 5.21 -13.79 11.14
C VAL A 182 3.87 -14.51 11.36
N ALA A 183 3.42 -15.28 10.37
CA ALA A 183 2.22 -16.12 10.48
C ALA A 183 2.34 -17.22 11.55
N GLN A 184 3.55 -17.71 11.86
CA GLN A 184 3.77 -18.62 12.99
C GLN A 184 3.83 -17.88 14.33
N LEU A 185 4.30 -16.63 14.32
CA LEU A 185 4.47 -15.84 15.54
C LEU A 185 3.14 -15.31 16.09
N THR A 186 2.10 -15.14 15.26
CA THR A 186 0.87 -14.44 15.63
C THR A 186 -0.39 -15.28 15.41
N GLN A 187 -1.45 -15.07 16.21
CA GLN A 187 -2.75 -15.74 15.98
C GLN A 187 -3.67 -15.03 15.00
N SER A 188 -3.40 -13.75 14.72
CA SER A 188 -4.28 -12.93 13.89
C SER A 188 -3.64 -12.67 12.53
N ALA A 189 -4.38 -12.97 11.47
CA ALA A 189 -3.94 -12.67 10.12
C ALA A 189 -3.84 -11.16 9.87
N ARG A 190 -4.62 -10.35 10.57
CA ARG A 190 -4.47 -8.89 10.56
C ARG A 190 -3.13 -8.46 11.15
N LEU A 191 -2.74 -9.01 12.29
CA LEU A 191 -1.46 -8.71 12.91
C LEU A 191 -0.31 -9.20 12.04
N ALA A 192 -0.45 -10.37 11.41
CA ALA A 192 0.56 -10.91 10.52
C ALA A 192 0.81 -10.01 9.29
N ARG A 193 -0.25 -9.52 8.64
CA ARG A 193 -0.14 -8.52 7.57
C ARG A 193 0.52 -7.25 8.07
N GLY A 194 0.09 -6.74 9.22
CA GLY A 194 0.59 -5.49 9.80
C GLY A 194 2.09 -5.55 10.12
N LEU A 195 2.55 -6.61 10.78
CA LEU A 195 3.97 -6.78 11.13
C LEU A 195 4.84 -7.02 9.88
N THR A 196 4.35 -7.77 8.89
CA THR A 196 5.09 -7.97 7.64
C THR A 196 5.17 -6.67 6.83
N ALA A 197 4.07 -5.91 6.76
CA ALA A 197 4.05 -4.59 6.13
C ALA A 197 4.96 -3.59 6.88
N ALA A 198 5.02 -3.65 8.21
CA ALA A 198 5.94 -2.85 9.01
C ALA A 198 7.41 -3.20 8.71
N ALA A 199 7.73 -4.50 8.55
CA ALA A 199 9.06 -4.93 8.13
C ALA A 199 9.42 -4.42 6.72
N LEU A 200 8.47 -4.44 5.78
CA LEU A 200 8.66 -3.85 4.45
C LEU A 200 8.88 -2.32 4.53
N GLY A 201 8.08 -1.61 5.33
CA GLY A 201 8.25 -0.18 5.57
C GLY A 201 9.60 0.15 6.21
N ALA A 202 10.04 -0.63 7.19
CA ALA A 202 11.36 -0.48 7.80
C ALA A 202 12.49 -0.71 6.78
N ALA A 203 12.38 -1.72 5.92
CA ALA A 203 13.32 -1.93 4.83
C ALA A 203 13.37 -0.73 3.87
N PHE A 204 12.22 -0.15 3.53
CA PHE A 204 12.15 1.05 2.68
C PHE A 204 12.82 2.26 3.34
N VAL A 205 12.58 2.49 4.63
CA VAL A 205 13.19 3.60 5.39
C VAL A 205 14.70 3.41 5.54
N LEU A 206 15.18 2.20 5.85
CA LEU A 206 16.62 1.91 5.95
C LEU A 206 17.33 2.18 4.62
N ARG A 207 16.73 1.75 3.50
CA ARG A 207 17.22 2.03 2.15
C ARG A 207 17.27 3.54 1.88
N ALA A 208 16.15 4.23 2.07
CA ALA A 208 16.06 5.68 1.84
C ALA A 208 17.08 6.48 2.68
N ALA A 209 17.26 6.11 3.94
CA ALA A 209 18.25 6.70 4.82
C ALA A 209 19.68 6.42 4.32
N GLY A 210 19.95 5.21 3.84
CA GLY A 210 21.25 4.85 3.29
C GLY A 210 21.60 5.61 2.02
N ASP A 211 20.67 5.73 1.09
CA ASP A 211 20.87 6.42 -0.20
C ASP A 211 20.97 7.94 -0.03
N SER A 212 20.38 8.48 1.04
CA SER A 212 20.57 9.89 1.40
C SER A 212 21.99 10.18 1.91
N ALA A 213 22.70 9.17 2.42
CA ALA A 213 24.02 9.32 3.04
C ALA A 213 25.17 9.13 2.04
N THR A 214 25.01 8.25 1.04
CA THR A 214 26.04 7.92 0.03
C THR A 214 25.43 7.85 -1.36
N ASP A 215 26.11 8.37 -2.37
CA ASP A 215 25.71 8.32 -3.79
C ASP A 215 26.00 6.99 -4.49
N ASP A 216 26.93 6.18 -4.00
CA ASP A 216 27.39 4.96 -4.68
C ASP A 216 26.66 3.67 -4.26
N GLY A 217 25.69 3.79 -3.34
CA GLY A 217 24.96 2.66 -2.75
C GLY A 217 25.78 1.81 -1.77
N SER A 218 26.92 2.31 -1.28
CA SER A 218 27.78 1.60 -0.32
C SER A 218 27.30 1.67 1.13
N SER A 219 26.34 2.55 1.44
CA SER A 219 25.84 2.74 2.81
C SER A 219 25.45 1.42 3.48
N PRO A 220 25.93 1.15 4.71
CA PRO A 220 25.51 -0.03 5.48
C PRO A 220 23.99 -0.10 5.67
N LEU A 221 23.29 1.03 5.71
CA LEU A 221 21.83 1.08 5.85
C LEU A 221 21.12 0.57 4.58
N THR A 222 21.64 0.90 3.39
CA THR A 222 21.16 0.36 2.11
C THR A 222 21.38 -1.16 2.07
N TRP A 223 22.53 -1.64 2.54
CA TRP A 223 22.85 -3.08 2.60
C TRP A 223 22.10 -3.86 3.68
N LEU A 224 21.59 -3.22 4.73
CA LEU A 224 20.68 -3.85 5.69
C LEU A 224 19.27 -4.03 5.11
N SER A 225 18.92 -3.28 4.07
CA SER A 225 17.63 -3.36 3.42
C SER A 225 17.61 -4.38 2.28
N PRO A 226 16.67 -5.36 2.29
CA PRO A 226 16.42 -6.21 1.13
C PRO A 226 16.03 -5.44 -0.14
N LEU A 227 15.47 -4.22 0.01
CA LEU A 227 15.18 -3.35 -1.14
C LEU A 227 16.44 -2.71 -1.69
N GLY A 228 17.42 -2.37 -0.84
CA GLY A 228 18.73 -1.87 -1.26
C GLY A 228 19.60 -2.94 -1.95
N TRP A 229 19.35 -4.24 -1.70
CA TRP A 229 19.96 -5.31 -2.48
C TRP A 229 19.51 -5.30 -3.94
N LEU A 230 18.24 -4.96 -4.21
CA LEU A 230 17.75 -4.84 -5.59
C LEU A 230 18.48 -3.72 -6.34
N GLU A 231 18.69 -2.58 -5.69
CA GLU A 231 19.45 -1.46 -6.27
C GLU A 231 20.91 -1.86 -6.51
N ASN A 232 21.53 -2.47 -5.50
CA ASN A 232 22.91 -2.94 -5.58
C ASN A 232 23.12 -4.14 -6.51
N LEU A 233 22.06 -4.76 -7.03
CA LEU A 233 22.17 -5.71 -8.13
C LEU A 233 22.61 -5.02 -9.43
N ARG A 234 22.39 -3.70 -9.56
CA ARG A 234 22.84 -2.85 -10.67
C ARG A 234 22.44 -3.37 -12.05
N ALA A 235 21.16 -3.74 -12.20
CA ALA A 235 20.63 -4.23 -13.47
C ALA A 235 20.80 -3.18 -14.60
N PHE A 236 21.30 -3.62 -15.76
CA PHE A 236 21.62 -2.79 -16.93
C PHE A 236 22.80 -1.82 -16.75
N ALA A 237 23.60 -2.04 -15.71
CA ALA A 237 24.88 -1.39 -15.50
C ALA A 237 25.93 -2.51 -15.35
N ASP A 238 26.71 -2.51 -14.27
CA ASP A 238 27.58 -3.62 -13.92
C ASP A 238 26.88 -4.60 -12.97
N GLU A 239 26.19 -5.61 -13.52
CA GLU A 239 25.37 -6.52 -12.71
C GLU A 239 26.19 -7.25 -11.63
N ARG A 240 25.77 -7.08 -10.38
CA ARG A 240 26.40 -7.75 -9.23
C ARG A 240 25.68 -9.04 -8.91
N TRP A 241 25.84 -10.06 -9.76
CA TRP A 241 25.15 -11.36 -9.67
C TRP A 241 25.23 -12.04 -8.30
N TRP A 242 26.31 -11.82 -7.55
CA TRP A 242 26.47 -12.36 -6.20
C TRP A 242 25.39 -11.87 -5.21
N VAL A 243 24.77 -10.70 -5.46
CA VAL A 243 23.67 -10.17 -4.64
C VAL A 243 22.44 -11.06 -4.69
N LEU A 244 22.20 -11.79 -5.79
CA LEU A 244 21.16 -12.82 -5.85
C LEU A 244 21.42 -13.95 -4.84
N GLY A 245 22.69 -14.21 -4.51
CA GLY A 245 23.09 -15.12 -3.44
C GLY A 245 22.60 -14.66 -2.07
N LEU A 246 22.54 -13.34 -1.80
CA LEU A 246 21.98 -12.80 -0.56
C LEU A 246 20.47 -13.05 -0.48
N PHE A 247 19.73 -12.80 -1.56
CA PHE A 247 18.31 -13.12 -1.63
C PHE A 247 18.07 -14.62 -1.40
N ALA A 248 18.81 -15.49 -2.10
CA ALA A 248 18.69 -16.93 -1.95
C ALA A 248 18.99 -17.39 -0.51
N ALA A 249 20.07 -16.90 0.09
CA ALA A 249 20.44 -17.21 1.47
C ALA A 249 19.38 -16.75 2.47
N ALA A 250 18.87 -15.52 2.33
CA ALA A 250 17.82 -14.99 3.19
C ALA A 250 16.50 -15.78 3.06
N ILE A 251 16.06 -16.09 1.84
CA ILE A 251 14.85 -16.88 1.57
C ILE A 251 14.98 -18.27 2.19
N LEU A 252 16.12 -18.95 2.00
CA LEU A 252 16.35 -20.28 2.56
C LEU A 252 16.40 -20.26 4.10
N ALA A 253 17.11 -19.30 4.69
CA ALA A 253 17.20 -19.15 6.14
C ALA A 253 15.83 -18.83 6.77
N GLN A 254 15.10 -17.87 6.20
CA GLN A 254 13.77 -17.50 6.66
C GLN A 254 12.75 -18.64 6.45
N GLY A 255 12.84 -19.33 5.31
CA GLY A 255 12.02 -20.51 5.02
C GLY A 255 12.27 -21.64 6.01
N ALA A 256 13.54 -21.97 6.28
CA ALA A 256 13.92 -22.98 7.28
C ALA A 256 13.40 -22.61 8.68
N LEU A 257 13.52 -21.34 9.07
CA LEU A 257 12.95 -20.83 10.31
C LEU A 257 11.43 -20.99 10.34
N ALA A 258 10.72 -20.59 9.28
CA ALA A 258 9.27 -20.72 9.19
C ALA A 258 8.80 -22.19 9.29
N TYR A 259 9.48 -23.12 8.60
CA TYR A 259 9.18 -24.55 8.70
C TYR A 259 9.52 -25.15 10.07
N GLY A 260 10.60 -24.68 10.69
CA GLY A 260 10.98 -25.06 12.06
C GLY A 260 9.93 -24.64 13.08
N LEU A 261 9.45 -23.39 12.98
CA LEU A 261 8.38 -22.85 13.81
C LEU A 261 7.05 -23.60 13.56
N ALA A 262 6.65 -23.77 12.29
CA ALA A 262 5.42 -24.48 11.93
C ALA A 262 5.42 -25.96 12.36
N GLY A 263 6.60 -26.60 12.43
CA GLY A 263 6.72 -27.97 12.92
C GLY A 263 6.45 -28.10 14.42
N ARG A 264 6.82 -27.08 15.21
CA ARG A 264 6.71 -27.06 16.67
C ARG A 264 5.41 -26.48 17.20
N ARG A 265 4.67 -25.75 16.36
CA ARG A 265 3.42 -25.07 16.70
C ARG A 265 2.22 -25.94 16.36
N ASP A 266 1.26 -26.02 17.26
CA ASP A 266 -0.04 -26.63 16.97
C ASP A 266 -0.96 -25.66 16.22
N VAL A 267 -1.92 -26.21 15.48
CA VAL A 267 -2.87 -25.41 14.68
C VAL A 267 -3.64 -24.46 15.59
N GLY A 268 -3.84 -23.22 15.14
CA GLY A 268 -4.52 -22.19 15.93
C GLY A 268 -3.63 -21.49 16.97
N MET A 269 -2.56 -22.13 17.46
CA MET A 269 -1.62 -21.53 18.42
C MET A 269 -0.67 -20.50 17.77
N SER A 270 0.14 -19.81 18.58
CA SER A 270 1.19 -18.88 18.14
C SER A 270 2.35 -18.88 19.13
N PHE A 271 3.54 -18.45 18.70
CA PHE A 271 4.69 -18.29 19.60
C PHE A 271 4.66 -17.00 20.42
N LEU A 272 4.02 -15.94 19.92
CA LEU A 272 3.74 -14.76 20.75
C LEU A 272 2.44 -15.03 21.52
N PRO A 273 2.46 -14.99 22.86
CA PRO A 273 1.29 -15.26 23.66
C PRO A 273 0.22 -14.19 23.44
N THR A 274 -1.02 -14.62 23.26
CA THR A 274 -2.17 -13.73 23.39
C THR A 274 -2.39 -13.51 24.89
N LEU A 275 -1.99 -12.35 25.40
CA LEU A 275 -2.17 -12.02 26.81
C LEU A 275 -3.66 -12.14 27.18
N PRO A 276 -4.01 -12.87 28.26
CA PRO A 276 -5.37 -12.87 28.75
C PRO A 276 -5.78 -11.41 29.00
N GLY A 277 -6.95 -11.04 28.48
CA GLY A 277 -7.50 -9.72 28.73
C GLY A 277 -7.69 -9.50 30.25
N PRO A 278 -7.84 -8.24 30.69
CA PRO A 278 -8.14 -7.97 32.09
C PRO A 278 -9.40 -8.76 32.52
N PRO A 279 -9.46 -9.24 33.78
CA PRO A 279 -10.56 -10.07 34.29
C PRO A 279 -11.91 -9.34 34.19
N THR A 280 -11.89 -8.00 34.20
CA THR A 280 -13.02 -7.15 33.87
C THR A 280 -12.75 -6.40 32.57
N GLY A 281 -13.65 -6.58 31.60
CA GLY A 281 -13.58 -5.88 30.32
C GLY A 281 -13.81 -4.38 30.49
N ARG A 282 -12.91 -3.53 29.96
CA ARG A 282 -13.06 -2.06 29.94
C ARG A 282 -13.89 -1.53 28.75
N LEU A 283 -14.48 -2.40 27.96
CA LEU A 283 -15.24 -2.04 26.76
C LEU A 283 -16.71 -1.75 27.13
N GLY A 284 -16.95 -0.56 27.70
CA GLY A 284 -18.29 -0.15 28.15
C GLY A 284 -19.19 0.44 27.06
N SER A 285 -18.70 0.63 25.84
CA SER A 285 -19.47 1.28 24.76
C SER A 285 -19.13 0.74 23.37
N ALA A 286 -20.09 0.86 22.45
CA ALA A 286 -19.89 0.50 21.03
C ALA A 286 -18.74 1.29 20.40
N PHE A 287 -18.54 2.55 20.80
CA PHE A 287 -17.41 3.36 20.37
C PHE A 287 -16.08 2.78 20.85
N SER A 288 -15.97 2.39 22.13
CA SER A 288 -14.74 1.80 22.67
C SER A 288 -14.36 0.49 21.96
N LEU A 289 -15.35 -0.32 21.60
CA LEU A 289 -15.15 -1.52 20.80
C LEU A 289 -14.66 -1.16 19.40
N ALA A 290 -15.34 -0.23 18.72
CA ALA A 290 -14.95 0.23 17.40
C ALA A 290 -13.51 0.78 17.39
N TRP A 291 -13.11 1.54 18.41
CA TRP A 291 -11.75 2.07 18.56
C TRP A 291 -10.74 0.94 18.71
N ARG A 292 -11.01 -0.04 19.57
CA ARG A 292 -10.14 -1.21 19.74
C ARG A 292 -9.93 -1.97 18.43
N LEU A 293 -10.98 -2.10 17.61
CA LEU A 293 -10.94 -2.82 16.34
C LEU A 293 -10.20 -2.06 15.23
N GLN A 294 -10.19 -0.73 15.29
CA GLN A 294 -9.67 0.13 14.23
C GLN A 294 -8.35 0.84 14.57
N ARG A 295 -7.98 0.95 15.85
CA ARG A 295 -6.79 1.70 16.31
C ARG A 295 -5.51 1.34 15.58
N GLY A 296 -5.29 0.06 15.28
CA GLY A 296 -4.08 -0.37 14.56
C GLY A 296 -4.04 0.17 13.12
N GLY A 297 -5.20 0.22 12.46
CA GLY A 297 -5.33 0.86 11.16
C GLY A 297 -5.10 2.37 11.25
N VAL A 298 -5.81 3.05 12.16
CA VAL A 298 -5.66 4.50 12.37
C VAL A 298 -4.20 4.87 12.63
N LEU A 299 -3.53 4.19 13.56
CA LEU A 299 -2.13 4.45 13.89
C LEU A 299 -1.19 4.20 12.69
N GLY A 300 -1.39 3.11 11.95
CA GLY A 300 -0.58 2.81 10.76
C GLY A 300 -0.71 3.90 9.68
N TRP A 301 -1.94 4.32 9.38
CA TRP A 301 -2.19 5.40 8.42
C TRP A 301 -1.69 6.76 8.93
N SER A 302 -1.85 7.05 10.22
CA SER A 302 -1.33 8.25 10.88
C SER A 302 0.19 8.37 10.73
N VAL A 303 0.94 7.29 11.00
CA VAL A 303 2.38 7.26 10.83
C VAL A 303 2.74 7.43 9.35
N GLY A 304 2.06 6.72 8.45
CA GLY A 304 2.30 6.83 7.01
C GLY A 304 2.11 8.25 6.47
N PHE A 305 1.02 8.91 6.86
CA PHE A 305 0.70 10.29 6.42
C PHE A 305 1.66 11.32 7.03
N LEU A 306 2.05 11.15 8.30
CA LEU A 306 3.05 12.00 8.93
C LEU A 306 4.39 11.91 8.19
N LEU A 307 4.88 10.68 7.96
CA LEU A 307 6.15 10.45 7.26
C LEU A 307 6.10 10.93 5.81
N ALA A 308 5.00 10.66 5.09
CA ALA A 308 4.82 11.17 3.73
C ALA A 308 4.84 12.70 3.70
N GLY A 309 4.18 13.36 4.66
CA GLY A 309 4.24 14.81 4.81
C GLY A 309 5.67 15.31 5.04
N VAL A 310 6.44 14.69 5.94
CA VAL A 310 7.84 15.06 6.19
C VAL A 310 8.69 14.93 4.93
N VAL A 311 8.58 13.80 4.23
CA VAL A 311 9.36 13.54 3.02
C VAL A 311 8.98 14.52 1.91
N TYR A 312 7.69 14.68 1.59
CA TYR A 312 7.26 15.60 0.55
C TYR A 312 7.51 17.07 0.91
N GLY A 313 7.39 17.43 2.19
CA GLY A 313 7.78 18.74 2.71
C GLY A 313 9.25 19.03 2.43
N GLY A 314 10.15 18.10 2.78
CA GLY A 314 11.60 18.25 2.54
C GLY A 314 11.99 18.27 1.06
N LEU A 315 11.15 17.74 0.17
CA LEU A 315 11.35 17.77 -1.28
C LEU A 315 10.91 19.08 -1.94
N THR A 316 10.21 19.95 -1.22
CA THR A 316 9.48 21.09 -1.80
C THR A 316 10.42 22.10 -2.48
N GLU A 317 11.56 22.44 -1.87
CA GLU A 317 12.53 23.38 -2.47
C GLU A 317 13.24 22.76 -3.68
N GLY A 318 13.83 21.56 -3.51
CA GLY A 318 14.56 20.89 -4.59
C GLY A 318 13.69 20.49 -5.79
N ALA A 319 12.40 20.25 -5.59
CA ALA A 319 11.47 19.97 -6.69
C ALA A 319 11.10 21.25 -7.48
N ALA A 320 10.99 22.40 -6.82
CA ALA A 320 10.72 23.67 -7.50
C ALA A 320 11.90 24.08 -8.40
N ASP A 321 13.12 23.84 -7.94
CA ASP A 321 14.34 24.10 -8.71
C ASP A 321 14.42 23.19 -9.96
N LEU A 322 14.14 21.89 -9.81
CA LEU A 322 14.16 20.94 -10.94
C LEU A 322 13.11 21.25 -12.03
N VAL A 323 11.94 21.74 -11.65
CA VAL A 323 10.85 22.04 -12.60
C VAL A 323 11.06 23.41 -13.26
N GLY A 324 11.76 24.34 -12.60
CA GLY A 324 12.12 25.64 -13.17
C GLY A 324 12.83 25.54 -14.53
N ASP A 325 13.59 24.47 -14.73
CA ASP A 325 14.41 24.22 -15.93
C ASP A 325 13.70 23.36 -17.01
N ASN A 326 12.44 22.94 -16.81
CA ASN A 326 11.70 22.10 -17.77
C ASN A 326 10.32 22.68 -18.12
N ASP A 327 10.24 23.29 -19.30
CA ASP A 327 9.04 23.98 -19.79
C ASP A 327 7.78 23.09 -19.85
N ARG A 328 7.91 21.80 -20.20
CA ARG A 328 6.78 20.85 -20.24
C ARG A 328 6.29 20.47 -18.86
N ALA A 329 7.20 20.27 -17.92
CA ALA A 329 6.83 19.93 -16.54
C ALA A 329 6.11 21.12 -15.88
N ARG A 330 6.58 22.33 -16.16
CA ARG A 330 5.96 23.58 -15.74
C ARG A 330 4.55 23.73 -16.29
N GLU A 331 4.34 23.52 -17.59
CA GLU A 331 3.02 23.62 -18.22
C GLU A 331 2.01 22.63 -17.61
N ILE A 332 2.42 21.39 -17.33
CA ILE A 332 1.56 20.38 -16.69
C ILE A 332 1.18 20.82 -15.27
N ILE A 333 2.12 21.37 -14.50
CA ILE A 333 1.90 21.82 -13.12
C ILE A 333 1.03 23.07 -13.06
N GLU A 334 1.23 24.03 -13.98
CA GLU A 334 0.38 25.21 -14.14
C GLU A 334 -1.06 24.80 -14.52
N ARG A 335 -1.23 23.83 -15.42
CA ARG A 335 -2.54 23.28 -15.81
C ARG A 335 -3.26 22.51 -14.71
N MET A 336 -2.53 21.98 -13.73
CA MET A 336 -3.12 21.40 -12.51
C MET A 336 -3.59 22.47 -11.50
N GLY A 337 -3.46 23.76 -11.82
CA GLY A 337 -3.98 24.89 -11.04
C GLY A 337 -2.92 25.68 -10.27
N GLY A 338 -1.65 25.58 -10.66
CA GLY A 338 -0.52 26.23 -10.00
C GLY A 338 -0.22 27.64 -10.51
N GLN A 339 -1.02 28.66 -10.16
CA GLN A 339 -0.81 30.03 -10.67
C GLN A 339 0.16 30.89 -9.84
N SER A 340 0.49 30.50 -8.60
CA SER A 340 1.25 31.35 -7.64
C SER A 340 2.68 30.88 -7.36
N GLY A 341 3.29 30.21 -8.34
CA GLY A 341 4.67 29.74 -8.28
C GLY A 341 4.80 28.22 -8.15
N LEU A 342 5.90 27.70 -8.68
CA LEU A 342 6.21 26.26 -8.78
C LEU A 342 6.14 25.54 -7.42
N THR A 343 6.60 26.20 -6.35
CA THR A 343 6.59 25.66 -4.98
C THR A 343 5.16 25.43 -4.47
N ASN A 344 4.27 26.41 -4.62
CA ASN A 344 2.89 26.31 -4.16
C ASN A 344 2.10 25.29 -5.00
N ALA A 345 2.39 25.20 -6.29
CA ALA A 345 1.79 24.23 -7.19
C ALA A 345 2.23 22.79 -6.85
N PHE A 346 3.50 22.58 -6.54
CA PHE A 346 4.03 21.31 -6.05
C PHE A 346 3.36 20.89 -4.74
N LEU A 347 3.30 21.80 -3.75
CA LEU A 347 2.61 21.55 -2.48
C LEU A 347 1.14 21.21 -2.69
N ALA A 348 0.41 21.99 -3.49
CA ALA A 348 -1.01 21.74 -3.78
C ALA A 348 -1.22 20.37 -4.45
N SER A 349 -0.34 19.98 -5.38
CA SER A 349 -0.40 18.68 -6.06
C SER A 349 -0.15 17.52 -5.09
N MET A 350 0.90 17.59 -4.27
CA MET A 350 1.23 16.53 -3.31
C MET A 350 0.18 16.42 -2.19
N ILE A 351 -0.35 17.54 -1.71
CA ILE A 351 -1.44 17.56 -0.72
C ILE A 351 -2.74 17.00 -1.32
N GLY A 352 -3.08 17.36 -2.56
CA GLY A 352 -4.21 16.80 -3.28
C GLY A 352 -4.08 15.29 -3.47
N MET A 353 -2.88 14.80 -3.80
CA MET A 353 -2.57 13.38 -3.89
C MET A 353 -2.76 12.66 -2.54
N LEU A 354 -2.28 13.23 -1.42
CA LEU A 354 -2.54 12.66 -0.11
C LEU A 354 -4.03 12.67 0.25
N GLY A 355 -4.77 13.70 -0.16
CA GLY A 355 -6.24 13.75 -0.02
C GLY A 355 -6.92 12.58 -0.75
N LEU A 356 -6.53 12.32 -2.01
CA LEU A 356 -7.03 11.18 -2.77
C LEU A 356 -6.69 9.85 -2.08
N ILE A 357 -5.46 9.71 -1.57
CA ILE A 357 -5.04 8.51 -0.82
C ILE A 357 -5.82 8.37 0.50
N ALA A 358 -6.15 9.47 1.19
CA ALA A 358 -6.95 9.46 2.41
C ALA A 358 -8.38 8.95 2.17
N SER A 359 -8.89 9.05 0.94
CA SER A 359 -10.16 8.43 0.55
C SER A 359 -10.12 6.90 0.67
N LEU A 360 -8.97 6.26 0.45
CA LEU A 360 -8.80 4.82 0.64
C LEU A 360 -8.91 4.43 2.12
N PHE A 361 -8.34 5.26 3.01
CA PHE A 361 -8.46 5.05 4.46
C PHE A 361 -9.92 5.10 4.91
N VAL A 362 -10.65 6.16 4.54
CA VAL A 362 -12.04 6.32 5.01
C VAL A 362 -12.94 5.22 4.47
N VAL A 363 -12.75 4.78 3.22
CA VAL A 363 -13.47 3.64 2.62
C VAL A 363 -13.17 2.36 3.39
N ALA A 364 -11.89 2.05 3.62
CA ALA A 364 -11.49 0.86 4.39
C ALA A 364 -12.06 0.87 5.82
N SER A 365 -12.09 2.04 6.45
CA SER A 365 -12.62 2.22 7.81
C SER A 365 -14.14 2.06 7.86
N VAL A 366 -14.88 2.63 6.90
CA VAL A 366 -16.34 2.45 6.78
C VAL A 366 -16.69 0.98 6.51
N LEU A 367 -15.97 0.31 5.60
CA LEU A 367 -16.19 -1.10 5.28
C LEU A 367 -15.87 -2.04 6.45
N ARG A 368 -15.31 -1.54 7.56
CA ARG A 368 -15.22 -2.34 8.78
C ARG A 368 -16.59 -2.74 9.29
N LEU A 369 -17.62 -1.90 9.12
CA LEU A 369 -19.00 -2.25 9.47
C LEU A 369 -19.48 -3.48 8.68
N HIS A 370 -19.28 -3.47 7.37
CA HIS A 370 -19.58 -4.61 6.50
C HIS A 370 -18.81 -5.87 6.90
N GLY A 371 -17.54 -5.73 7.26
CA GLY A 371 -16.71 -6.86 7.71
C GLY A 371 -17.07 -7.41 9.08
N GLU A 372 -17.70 -6.64 9.97
CA GLU A 372 -18.26 -7.15 11.24
C GLU A 372 -19.62 -7.83 11.03
N GLU A 373 -20.43 -7.32 10.10
CA GLU A 373 -21.72 -7.90 9.74
C GLU A 373 -21.55 -9.26 9.03
N THR A 374 -20.79 -9.29 7.93
CA THR A 374 -20.58 -10.52 7.12
C THR A 374 -19.83 -11.64 7.82
N SER A 375 -19.16 -11.33 8.94
CA SER A 375 -18.47 -12.32 9.76
C SER A 375 -19.29 -12.80 10.96
N GLY A 376 -20.57 -12.41 11.08
CA GLY A 376 -21.44 -12.74 12.21
C GLY A 376 -21.02 -12.10 13.55
N ARG A 377 -20.09 -11.15 13.55
CA ARG A 377 -19.61 -10.50 14.80
C ARG A 377 -20.51 -9.36 15.25
N ALA A 378 -21.26 -8.76 14.32
CA ALA A 378 -22.22 -7.70 14.64
C ALA A 378 -23.44 -8.24 15.42
N GLU A 379 -23.87 -9.47 15.15
CA GLU A 379 -25.09 -10.05 15.74
C GLU A 379 -25.01 -10.18 17.28
N PRO A 380 -23.96 -10.78 17.89
CA PRO A 380 -23.83 -10.82 19.35
C PRO A 380 -23.82 -9.43 20.00
N VAL A 381 -23.26 -8.42 19.34
CA VAL A 381 -23.22 -7.05 19.85
C VAL A 381 -24.61 -6.39 19.80
N LEU A 382 -25.35 -6.62 18.72
CA LEU A 382 -26.66 -6.02 18.48
C LEU A 382 -27.81 -6.78 19.16
N ALA A 383 -27.56 -8.00 19.63
CA ALA A 383 -28.45 -8.73 20.54
C ALA A 383 -28.48 -8.13 21.96
N ASN A 384 -27.47 -7.33 22.33
CA ASN A 384 -27.45 -6.58 23.57
C ASN A 384 -28.24 -5.26 23.43
N ALA A 385 -28.32 -4.46 24.50
CA ALA A 385 -28.98 -3.15 24.50
C ALA A 385 -28.19 -2.05 23.73
N VAL A 386 -27.72 -2.36 22.51
CA VAL A 386 -26.99 -1.48 21.60
C VAL A 386 -27.77 -1.32 20.29
N GLY A 387 -28.34 -0.13 20.07
CA GLY A 387 -29.01 0.17 18.81
C GLY A 387 -28.03 0.20 17.62
N ARG A 388 -28.53 -0.21 16.44
CA ARG A 388 -27.76 -0.26 15.17
C ARG A 388 -27.07 1.06 14.82
N LEU A 389 -27.77 2.18 15.03
CA LEU A 389 -27.22 3.52 14.78
C LEU A 389 -26.10 3.88 15.76
N ARG A 390 -26.21 3.49 17.04
CA ARG A 390 -25.16 3.75 18.03
C ARG A 390 -23.91 2.92 17.73
N TRP A 391 -24.10 1.68 17.27
CA TRP A 391 -23.01 0.84 16.80
C TRP A 391 -22.34 1.43 15.55
N ALA A 392 -23.11 1.79 14.53
CA ALA A 392 -22.58 2.41 13.31
C ALA A 392 -21.87 3.73 13.58
N ALA A 393 -22.46 4.62 14.38
CA ALA A 393 -21.86 5.90 14.76
C ALA A 393 -20.49 5.72 15.44
N GLY A 394 -20.31 4.65 16.23
CA GLY A 394 -19.02 4.32 16.84
C GLY A 394 -17.92 4.06 15.80
N HIS A 395 -18.24 3.33 14.73
CA HIS A 395 -17.31 3.08 13.63
C HIS A 395 -17.10 4.30 12.75
N LEU A 396 -18.17 5.05 12.44
CA LEU A 396 -18.11 6.23 11.58
C LEU A 396 -17.35 7.38 12.23
N ALA A 397 -17.45 7.56 13.55
CA ALA A 397 -16.64 8.52 14.28
C ALA A 397 -15.13 8.28 14.08
N ILE A 398 -14.72 7.00 14.01
CA ILE A 398 -13.32 6.64 13.75
C ILE A 398 -12.96 6.81 12.27
N ALA A 399 -13.88 6.53 11.35
CA ALA A 399 -13.65 6.71 9.92
C ALA A 399 -13.43 8.19 9.57
N PHE A 400 -14.37 9.05 9.95
CA PHE A 400 -14.32 10.48 9.64
C PHE A 400 -13.29 11.22 10.52
N GLY A 401 -13.25 10.92 11.83
CA GLY A 401 -12.27 11.49 12.74
C GLY A 401 -10.84 11.01 12.48
N GLY A 402 -10.67 9.74 12.09
CA GLY A 402 -9.39 9.20 11.65
C GLY A 402 -8.91 9.86 10.36
N ALA A 403 -9.80 10.12 9.40
CA ALA A 403 -9.46 10.85 8.18
C ALA A 403 -8.98 12.28 8.50
N ALA A 404 -9.66 12.97 9.44
CA ALA A 404 -9.22 14.26 9.95
C ALA A 404 -7.83 14.19 10.60
N LEU A 405 -7.60 13.19 11.45
CA LEU A 405 -6.32 12.99 12.12
C LEU A 405 -5.17 12.75 11.13
N ILE A 406 -5.36 11.88 10.13
CA ILE A 406 -4.27 11.58 9.17
C ILE A 406 -3.95 12.79 8.29
N MET A 407 -4.95 13.58 7.86
CA MET A 407 -4.70 14.81 7.09
C MET A 407 -4.05 15.90 7.94
N LEU A 408 -4.43 16.01 9.22
CA LEU A 408 -3.76 16.90 10.17
C LEU A 408 -2.27 16.51 10.32
N LEU A 409 -1.99 15.22 10.50
CA LEU A 409 -0.63 14.70 10.61
C LEU A 409 0.17 14.87 9.32
N ALA A 410 -0.45 14.72 8.15
CA ALA A 410 0.21 15.06 6.89
C ALA A 410 0.58 16.54 6.84
N GLY A 411 -0.33 17.45 7.22
CA GLY A 411 -0.03 18.88 7.28
C GLY A 411 1.09 19.23 8.26
N LEU A 412 1.11 18.61 9.44
CA LEU A 412 2.20 18.74 10.41
C LEU A 412 3.51 18.16 9.85
N GLY A 413 3.45 17.04 9.13
CA GLY A 413 4.60 16.45 8.46
C GLY A 413 5.18 17.39 7.40
N PHE A 414 4.33 17.92 6.51
CA PHE A 414 4.75 18.89 5.50
C PHE A 414 5.36 20.14 6.15
N ALA A 415 4.74 20.67 7.21
CA ALA A 415 5.27 21.81 7.93
C ALA A 415 6.65 21.52 8.54
N ALA A 416 6.84 20.32 9.10
CA ALA A 416 8.13 19.90 9.66
C ALA A 416 9.19 19.69 8.56
N GLY A 417 8.82 19.12 7.41
CA GLY A 417 9.73 18.87 6.30
C GLY A 417 10.09 20.13 5.51
N TYR A 418 9.12 20.99 5.23
CA TYR A 418 9.31 22.23 4.46
C TYR A 418 9.87 23.37 5.32
N GLY A 419 9.59 23.38 6.63
CA GLY A 419 10.09 24.39 7.57
C GLY A 419 9.51 25.80 7.39
N ARG A 420 8.57 26.00 6.46
CA ARG A 420 7.92 27.28 6.14
C ARG A 420 6.41 27.11 5.95
N GLN A 421 5.67 28.22 6.04
CA GLN A 421 4.23 28.28 5.73
C GLN A 421 3.37 27.23 6.44
N THR A 422 3.68 26.94 7.71
CA THR A 422 3.00 25.90 8.51
C THR A 422 1.47 26.03 8.48
N LEU A 423 0.95 27.25 8.71
CA LEU A 423 -0.50 27.49 8.73
C LEU A 423 -1.16 27.31 7.35
N PRO A 424 -0.66 27.93 6.25
CA PRO A 424 -1.19 27.68 4.90
C PRO A 424 -1.17 26.22 4.49
N VAL A 425 -0.07 25.50 4.75
CA VAL A 425 0.10 24.08 4.39
C VAL A 425 -0.86 23.19 5.19
N LEU A 426 -1.00 23.46 6.49
CA LEU A 426 -1.94 22.74 7.34
C LEU A 426 -3.40 23.01 6.91
N GLY A 427 -3.73 24.26 6.57
CA GLY A 427 -5.01 24.62 5.99
C GLY A 427 -5.29 23.89 4.68
N ALA A 428 -4.30 23.82 3.78
CA ALA A 428 -4.41 23.10 2.50
C ALA A 428 -4.66 21.60 2.70
N CYS A 429 -4.04 20.98 3.70
CA CYS A 429 -4.30 19.57 4.05
C CYS A 429 -5.72 19.37 4.60
N LEU A 430 -6.18 20.24 5.50
CA LEU A 430 -7.51 20.12 6.11
C LEU A 430 -8.65 20.41 5.12
N VAL A 431 -8.42 21.26 4.12
CA VAL A 431 -9.38 21.54 3.03
C VAL A 431 -9.68 20.30 2.18
N GLN A 432 -8.85 19.25 2.21
CA GLN A 432 -9.15 17.99 1.52
C GLN A 432 -10.26 17.17 2.20
N LEU A 433 -10.57 17.44 3.47
CA LEU A 433 -11.47 16.61 4.28
C LEU A 433 -12.91 16.52 3.76
N PRO A 434 -13.57 17.59 3.28
CA PRO A 434 -14.90 17.50 2.71
C PRO A 434 -14.99 16.46 1.59
N ALA A 435 -14.04 16.47 0.65
CA ALA A 435 -13.99 15.51 -0.45
C ALA A 435 -13.77 14.07 0.06
N VAL A 436 -12.82 13.87 0.99
CA VAL A 436 -12.58 12.57 1.63
C VAL A 436 -13.85 12.06 2.31
N TRP A 437 -14.53 12.92 3.07
CA TRP A 437 -15.77 12.57 3.75
C TRP A 437 -16.92 12.28 2.79
N THR A 438 -17.00 12.95 1.63
CA THR A 438 -17.98 12.62 0.58
C THR A 438 -17.78 11.18 0.07
N VAL A 439 -16.54 10.75 -0.18
CA VAL A 439 -16.24 9.36 -0.61
C VAL A 439 -16.60 8.35 0.49
N GLY A 440 -16.26 8.67 1.73
CA GLY A 440 -16.67 7.88 2.90
C GLY A 440 -18.19 7.76 2.99
N ALA A 441 -18.91 8.87 2.87
CA ALA A 441 -20.37 8.94 2.95
C ALA A 441 -21.05 8.15 1.82
N LEU A 442 -20.52 8.17 0.61
CA LEU A 442 -21.01 7.33 -0.49
C LEU A 442 -20.85 5.83 -0.17
N THR A 443 -19.74 5.46 0.47
CA THR A 443 -19.54 4.08 0.96
C THR A 443 -20.54 3.73 2.07
N VAL A 444 -20.89 4.68 2.95
CA VAL A 444 -21.94 4.51 3.96
C VAL A 444 -23.31 4.30 3.31
N VAL A 445 -23.64 5.00 2.21
CA VAL A 445 -24.86 4.79 1.44
C VAL A 445 -24.92 3.37 0.86
N LEU A 446 -23.85 2.93 0.20
CA LEU A 446 -23.75 1.59 -0.37
C LEU A 446 -23.95 0.52 0.72
N TYR A 447 -23.24 0.64 1.83
CA TYR A 447 -23.39 -0.28 2.96
C TYR A 447 -24.78 -0.23 3.62
N GLY A 448 -25.34 0.96 3.75
CA GLY A 448 -26.62 1.21 4.41
C GLY A 448 -27.80 0.59 3.68
N TRP A 449 -27.83 0.69 2.34
CA TRP A 449 -28.96 0.25 1.52
C TRP A 449 -28.74 -1.10 0.85
N ALA A 450 -27.51 -1.42 0.47
CA ALA A 450 -27.16 -2.63 -0.27
C ALA A 450 -25.84 -3.21 0.27
N PRO A 451 -25.85 -3.89 1.43
CA PRO A 451 -24.63 -4.39 2.07
C PRO A 451 -23.79 -5.28 1.14
N ARG A 452 -24.43 -6.03 0.22
CA ARG A 452 -23.74 -6.84 -0.81
C ARG A 452 -22.88 -6.01 -1.77
N LEU A 453 -23.27 -4.76 -2.02
CA LEU A 453 -22.56 -3.79 -2.85
C LEU A 453 -21.62 -2.88 -2.03
N ALA A 454 -21.55 -3.02 -0.70
CA ALA A 454 -20.62 -2.22 0.11
C ALA A 454 -19.18 -2.25 -0.42
N PRO A 455 -18.60 -3.41 -0.83
CA PRO A 455 -17.25 -3.44 -1.39
C PRO A 455 -17.06 -2.59 -2.66
N ALA A 456 -18.14 -2.22 -3.37
CA ALA A 456 -18.06 -1.31 -4.52
C ALA A 456 -17.57 0.10 -4.15
N GLY A 457 -17.53 0.46 -2.85
CA GLY A 457 -16.85 1.67 -2.37
C GLY A 457 -15.37 1.74 -2.79
N TRP A 458 -14.70 0.60 -2.95
CA TRP A 458 -13.35 0.57 -3.53
C TRP A 458 -13.32 0.98 -5.00
N GLY A 459 -14.35 0.61 -5.77
CA GLY A 459 -14.50 1.03 -7.17
C GLY A 459 -14.73 2.54 -7.28
N VAL A 460 -15.53 3.12 -6.39
CA VAL A 460 -15.72 4.58 -6.30
C VAL A 460 -14.40 5.28 -5.99
N ALA A 461 -13.67 4.83 -4.96
CA ALA A 461 -12.40 5.42 -4.59
C ALA A 461 -11.35 5.31 -5.71
N ALA A 462 -11.27 4.15 -6.36
CA ALA A 462 -10.40 3.92 -7.51
C ALA A 462 -10.76 4.85 -8.68
N ALA A 463 -12.05 4.99 -9.01
CA ALA A 463 -12.50 5.91 -10.05
C ALA A 463 -12.11 7.36 -9.74
N ILE A 464 -12.30 7.82 -8.50
CA ILE A 464 -11.94 9.18 -8.06
C ILE A 464 -10.42 9.40 -8.12
N LEU A 465 -9.61 8.42 -7.70
CA LEU A 465 -8.15 8.45 -7.84
C LEU A 465 -7.70 8.55 -9.30
N LEU A 466 -8.28 7.73 -10.18
CA LEU A 466 -7.98 7.75 -11.62
C LEU A 466 -8.39 9.09 -12.24
N LEU A 467 -9.58 9.60 -11.92
CA LEU A 467 -10.04 10.91 -12.39
C LEU A 467 -9.15 12.04 -11.89
N GLY A 468 -8.70 12.00 -10.64
CA GLY A 468 -7.87 13.05 -10.05
C GLY A 468 -6.44 13.08 -10.60
N TRP A 469 -5.87 11.92 -10.93
CA TRP A 469 -4.45 11.82 -11.29
C TRP A 469 -4.22 11.61 -12.80
N ILE A 470 -5.01 10.74 -13.43
CA ILE A 470 -4.88 10.41 -14.86
C ILE A 470 -5.75 11.34 -15.72
N GLY A 471 -6.92 11.73 -15.22
CA GLY A 471 -7.87 12.57 -15.96
C GLY A 471 -7.25 13.84 -16.54
N PRO A 472 -6.57 14.69 -15.73
CA PRO A 472 -5.89 15.88 -16.22
C PRO A 472 -4.77 15.56 -17.23
N ALA A 473 -4.00 14.49 -16.99
CA ALA A 473 -2.92 14.08 -17.87
C ALA A 473 -3.40 13.65 -19.27
N LEU A 474 -4.62 13.09 -19.35
CA LEU A 474 -5.26 12.68 -20.61
C LEU A 474 -6.10 13.78 -21.26
N ASN A 475 -6.12 15.00 -20.71
CA ASN A 475 -7.02 16.08 -21.16
C ASN A 475 -8.50 15.65 -21.18
N ALA A 476 -8.97 14.92 -20.16
CA ALA A 476 -10.35 14.48 -20.09
C ALA A 476 -11.33 15.67 -20.02
N PRO A 477 -12.55 15.53 -20.58
CA PRO A 477 -13.59 16.57 -20.50
C PRO A 477 -13.88 16.99 -19.06
N SER A 478 -14.08 18.30 -18.82
CA SER A 478 -14.37 18.86 -17.49
C SER A 478 -15.56 18.17 -16.82
N ALA A 479 -16.63 17.89 -17.58
CA ALA A 479 -17.80 17.17 -17.07
C ALA A 479 -17.48 15.81 -16.43
N ILE A 480 -16.41 15.14 -16.87
CA ILE A 480 -15.95 13.87 -16.29
C ILE A 480 -15.07 14.12 -15.06
N LEU A 481 -14.21 15.13 -15.09
CA LEU A 481 -13.37 15.51 -13.95
C LEU A 481 -14.20 16.03 -12.77
N ASP A 482 -15.27 16.78 -13.06
CA ASP A 482 -16.19 17.37 -12.09
C ASP A 482 -17.03 16.31 -11.33
N LEU A 483 -17.01 15.04 -11.77
CA LEU A 483 -17.56 13.94 -10.98
C LEU A 483 -16.74 13.68 -9.70
N SER A 484 -15.47 14.07 -9.68
CA SER A 484 -14.61 13.94 -8.51
C SER A 484 -14.93 15.02 -7.49
N PRO A 485 -15.23 14.69 -6.21
CA PRO A 485 -15.36 15.68 -5.15
C PRO A 485 -14.11 16.55 -4.99
N PHE A 486 -12.93 16.03 -5.36
CA PHE A 486 -11.66 16.75 -5.28
C PHE A 486 -11.47 17.81 -6.37
N ALA A 487 -12.25 17.76 -7.46
CA ALA A 487 -12.21 18.77 -8.51
C ALA A 487 -12.74 20.13 -8.02
N HIS A 488 -13.68 20.09 -7.06
CA HIS A 488 -14.36 21.27 -6.53
C HIS A 488 -13.62 21.96 -5.37
N LEU A 489 -12.53 21.39 -4.89
CA LEU A 489 -11.79 21.95 -3.76
C LEU A 489 -10.83 23.06 -4.19
N PRO A 490 -10.68 24.15 -3.41
CA PRO A 490 -9.73 25.20 -3.72
C PRO A 490 -8.29 24.68 -3.67
N LYS A 491 -7.46 25.14 -4.60
CA LYS A 491 -6.07 24.68 -4.80
C LYS A 491 -5.11 25.41 -3.85
N LEU A 492 -5.20 25.16 -2.55
CA LEU A 492 -4.30 25.73 -1.54
C LEU A 492 -2.95 25.00 -1.46
N PRO A 493 -1.84 25.65 -1.03
CA PRO A 493 -1.74 27.04 -0.55
C PRO A 493 -1.64 28.10 -1.66
N GLY A 494 -1.72 27.70 -2.94
CA GLY A 494 -1.45 28.61 -4.06
C GLY A 494 -2.63 29.42 -4.60
N GLY A 495 -3.86 28.95 -4.42
CA GLY A 495 -5.09 29.65 -4.83
C GLY A 495 -5.76 30.39 -3.68
N GLU A 496 -6.89 31.03 -3.96
CA GLU A 496 -7.72 31.67 -2.95
C GLU A 496 -8.69 30.66 -2.30
N MET A 497 -9.10 30.96 -1.06
CA MET A 497 -10.06 30.11 -0.35
C MET A 497 -11.48 30.38 -0.86
N GLU A 498 -12.10 29.35 -1.43
CA GLU A 498 -13.49 29.37 -1.82
C GLU A 498 -14.36 28.54 -0.86
N TRP A 499 -15.08 29.21 0.04
CA TRP A 499 -15.92 28.53 1.04
C TRP A 499 -17.17 27.86 0.45
N GLY A 500 -17.67 28.35 -0.68
CA GLY A 500 -18.90 27.83 -1.31
C GLY A 500 -18.81 26.33 -1.61
N PRO A 501 -17.88 25.89 -2.47
CA PRO A 501 -17.68 24.47 -2.78
C PRO A 501 -17.38 23.60 -1.56
N VAL A 502 -16.56 24.11 -0.63
CA VAL A 502 -16.20 23.42 0.62
C VAL A 502 -17.45 23.12 1.46
N LEU A 503 -18.32 24.12 1.65
CA LEU A 503 -19.56 23.96 2.42
C LEU A 503 -20.55 23.02 1.71
N VAL A 504 -20.65 23.09 0.39
CA VAL A 504 -21.51 22.18 -0.40
C VAL A 504 -21.06 20.73 -0.24
N LEU A 505 -19.76 20.45 -0.29
CA LEU A 505 -19.23 19.10 -0.08
C LEU A 505 -19.47 18.60 1.34
N LEU A 506 -19.30 19.46 2.37
CA LEU A 506 -19.60 19.11 3.76
C LEU A 506 -21.07 18.77 3.97
N LEU A 507 -21.97 19.60 3.44
CA LEU A 507 -23.41 19.36 3.51
C LEU A 507 -23.81 18.09 2.76
N SER A 508 -23.20 17.85 1.59
CA SER A 508 -23.40 16.62 0.80
C SER A 508 -22.93 15.38 1.56
N ALA A 509 -21.75 15.42 2.18
CA ALA A 509 -21.24 14.32 2.99
C ALA A 509 -22.15 14.02 4.20
N LEU A 510 -22.68 15.06 4.86
CA LEU A 510 -23.63 14.92 5.97
C LEU A 510 -24.94 14.29 5.49
N ALA A 511 -25.51 14.78 4.39
CA ALA A 511 -26.75 14.27 3.81
C ALA A 511 -26.61 12.81 3.36
N LEU A 512 -25.53 12.47 2.66
CA LEU A 512 -25.25 11.10 2.23
C LEU A 512 -25.04 10.16 3.43
N THR A 513 -24.32 10.59 4.46
CA THR A 513 -24.13 9.79 5.68
C THR A 513 -25.46 9.54 6.38
N ALA A 514 -26.31 10.56 6.50
CA ALA A 514 -27.67 10.40 7.04
C ALA A 514 -28.52 9.45 6.19
N ALA A 515 -28.45 9.56 4.87
CA ALA A 515 -29.13 8.66 3.94
C ALA A 515 -28.66 7.20 4.10
N GLY A 516 -27.37 6.94 4.24
CA GLY A 516 -26.87 5.59 4.50
C GLY A 516 -27.28 5.04 5.87
N LEU A 517 -27.27 5.88 6.91
CA LEU A 517 -27.74 5.48 8.25
C LEU A 517 -29.25 5.19 8.29
N THR A 518 -30.07 5.90 7.51
CA THR A 518 -31.50 5.56 7.38
C THR A 518 -31.72 4.22 6.71
N GLY A 519 -30.92 3.88 5.69
CA GLY A 519 -30.89 2.53 5.09
C GLY A 519 -30.57 1.46 6.14
N LEU A 520 -29.49 1.64 6.90
CA LEU A 520 -29.07 0.70 7.95
C LEU A 520 -30.13 0.50 9.05
N ARG A 521 -30.87 1.57 9.39
CA ARG A 521 -31.95 1.50 10.38
C ARG A 521 -33.12 0.66 9.88
N ARG A 522 -33.42 0.69 8.59
CA ARG A 522 -34.61 0.06 7.98
C ARG A 522 -34.37 -1.37 7.51
N ARG A 523 -33.17 -1.69 7.01
CA ARG A 523 -32.87 -3.03 6.48
C ARG A 523 -32.60 -4.04 7.58
N ASP A 524 -32.78 -5.32 7.32
CA ASP A 524 -32.28 -6.38 8.21
C ASP A 524 -30.77 -6.55 8.14
N LEU A 525 -30.20 -7.11 9.21
CA LEU A 525 -28.80 -7.50 9.25
C LEU A 525 -28.66 -8.82 8.51
N THR A 526 -27.59 -8.93 7.73
CA THR A 526 -27.19 -10.21 7.15
C THR A 526 -26.55 -11.05 8.26
N THR A 527 -27.26 -12.10 8.68
CA THR A 527 -26.79 -13.14 9.62
C THR A 527 -26.36 -14.37 8.85
#